data_AF-A0A4Q5QQJ0-F1
#
_entry.id   AF-A0A4Q5QQJ0-F1
#
_cell.length_a   1.000
_cell.length_b   1.000
_cell.length_c   1.000
_cell.angle_alpha   90.00
_cell.angle_beta   90.00
_cell.angle_gamma   90.00
#
_symmetry.space_group_name_H-M   'P 1'
#
loop_
_entity.id
_entity.type
_entity.pdbx_description
1 polymer ?
#
loop_
_entity_poly.entity_id
_entity_poly.type
_entity_poly.pdbx_seq_one_letter_code
_entity_poly.pdbx_strand_id
1 'polypeptide(L)'
;TTHYLTKALVEKPALLTPQPLAFKNRPVAEVLTALEKAYGVNIVYDPAKLTGCTITITFEDDSLFEQLDTLCKALDAKYEMANNAQIIFDSNGCKAGRS
;
A
#
# COMPACT_ATOMS: atom_id res chain seq x y z
N THR A 1 9.41 3.08 -36.92
CA THR A 1 10.04 2.79 -35.61
C THR A 1 8.96 2.74 -34.56
N THR A 2 8.69 1.56 -33.99
CA THR A 2 7.71 1.42 -32.91
C THR A 2 8.36 1.89 -31.61
N HIS A 3 7.97 3.06 -31.12
CA HIS A 3 8.35 3.52 -29.79
C HIS A 3 7.48 2.76 -28.77
N TYR A 4 8.08 1.85 -28.03
CA TYR A 4 7.42 1.18 -26.92
C TYR A 4 7.49 2.08 -25.68
N LEU A 5 6.32 2.48 -25.17
CA LEU A 5 6.19 3.11 -23.87
C LEU A 5 6.21 2.01 -22.82
N THR A 6 7.33 1.86 -22.12
CA THR A 6 7.41 0.99 -20.94
C THR A 6 6.72 1.68 -19.76
N LYS A 7 5.66 1.06 -19.24
CA LYS A 7 4.95 1.56 -18.06
C LYS A 7 5.73 1.14 -16.80
N ALA A 8 6.33 2.10 -16.12
CA ALA A 8 7.05 1.90 -14.85
C ALA A 8 6.54 2.89 -13.79
N LEU A 9 6.68 2.53 -12.51
CA LEU A 9 6.50 3.47 -11.41
C LEU A 9 7.70 4.42 -11.39
N VAL A 10 7.45 5.71 -11.18
CA VAL A 10 8.49 6.71 -10.95
C VAL A 10 9.03 6.59 -9.52
N GLU A 11 10.27 7.02 -9.29
CA GLU A 11 10.96 6.95 -7.99
C GLU A 11 10.21 7.70 -6.87
N LYS A 12 9.43 8.73 -7.21
CA LYS A 12 8.59 9.46 -6.25
C LYS A 12 7.19 9.68 -6.83
N PRO A 13 6.22 8.81 -6.50
CA PRO A 13 4.82 8.99 -6.90
C PRO A 13 4.29 10.32 -6.37
N ALA A 14 3.73 11.13 -7.27
CA ALA A 14 3.03 12.34 -6.86
C ALA A 14 1.68 11.96 -6.24
N LEU A 15 1.30 12.65 -5.17
CA LEU A 15 -0.05 12.56 -4.62
C LEU A 15 -1.02 13.20 -5.61
N LEU A 16 -1.89 12.37 -6.21
CA LEU A 16 -2.81 12.77 -7.28
C LEU A 16 -4.14 13.24 -6.72
N THR A 17 -4.61 12.60 -5.65
CA THR A 17 -5.92 12.89 -5.06
C THR A 17 -5.82 12.86 -3.54
N PRO A 18 -6.06 13.99 -2.85
CA PRO A 18 -6.07 14.03 -1.40
C PRO A 18 -7.07 13.05 -0.83
N GLN A 19 -6.61 12.20 0.08
CA GLN A 19 -7.46 11.31 0.84
C GLN A 19 -7.21 11.48 2.33
N PRO A 20 -8.22 11.21 3.17
CA PRO A 20 -7.99 11.10 4.61
C PRO A 20 -7.10 9.89 4.87
N LEU A 21 -5.81 10.13 5.03
CA LEU A 21 -4.78 9.12 5.30
C LEU A 21 -4.61 8.87 6.81
N ALA A 22 -5.70 9.05 7.56
CA ALA A 22 -5.79 8.81 8.99
C ALA A 22 -6.87 7.75 9.24
N PHE A 23 -6.45 6.60 9.75
CA PHE A 23 -7.28 5.41 9.93
C PHE A 23 -7.31 5.03 11.40
N LYS A 24 -8.52 4.83 11.93
CA LYS A 24 -8.73 4.37 13.30
C LYS A 24 -9.52 3.08 13.32
N ASN A 25 -8.86 1.99 13.74
CA ASN A 25 -9.41 0.63 13.77
C ASN A 25 -10.11 0.25 12.45
N ARG A 26 -9.46 0.52 11.31
CA ARG A 26 -10.02 0.24 9.98
C ARG A 26 -9.38 -1.00 9.37
N PRO A 27 -10.11 -1.75 8.51
CA PRO A 27 -9.54 -2.87 7.76
C PRO A 27 -8.31 -2.45 6.95
N VAL A 28 -7.26 -3.26 6.96
CA VAL A 28 -6.04 -2.98 6.17
C VAL A 28 -6.35 -2.83 4.68
N ALA A 29 -7.30 -3.61 4.16
CA ALA A 29 -7.77 -3.51 2.78
C ALA A 29 -8.28 -2.09 2.43
N GLU A 30 -8.91 -1.38 3.38
CA GLU A 30 -9.36 0.00 3.16
C GLU A 30 -8.17 0.97 3.08
N VAL A 31 -7.12 0.74 3.88
CA VAL A 31 -5.88 1.52 3.85
C VAL A 31 -5.19 1.36 2.49
N LEU A 32 -5.04 0.13 2.01
CA LEU A 32 -4.45 -0.15 0.70
C LEU A 32 -5.26 0.49 -0.44
N THR A 33 -6.59 0.39 -0.39
CA THR A 33 -7.49 1.02 -1.37
C THR A 33 -7.34 2.55 -1.39
N ALA A 34 -7.15 3.17 -0.23
CA ALA A 34 -6.91 4.60 -0.14
C ALA A 34 -5.55 4.95 -0.75
N LEU A 35 -4.49 4.18 -0.49
CA LEU A 35 -3.19 4.43 -1.11
C LEU A 35 -3.24 4.26 -2.65
N GLU A 36 -3.93 3.26 -3.17
CA GLU A 36 -4.16 3.09 -4.62
C GLU A 36 -4.76 4.35 -5.26
N LYS A 37 -5.84 4.86 -4.66
CA LYS A 37 -6.54 6.04 -5.15
C LYS A 37 -5.72 7.33 -5.00
N ALA A 38 -4.92 7.45 -3.93
CA ALA A 38 -4.18 8.67 -3.65
C ALA A 38 -3.03 8.88 -4.64
N TYR A 39 -2.41 7.78 -5.08
CA TYR A 39 -1.21 7.80 -5.92
C TYR A 39 -1.44 7.27 -7.35
N GLY A 40 -2.65 6.80 -7.67
CA GLY A 40 -2.99 6.26 -9.00
C GLY A 40 -2.23 4.98 -9.35
N VAL A 41 -1.91 4.17 -8.33
CA VAL A 41 -1.19 2.91 -8.46
C VAL A 41 -2.14 1.73 -8.31
N ASN A 42 -1.70 0.55 -8.77
CA ASN A 42 -2.42 -0.70 -8.54
C ASN A 42 -1.67 -1.50 -7.46
N ILE A 43 -2.35 -1.80 -6.36
CA ILE A 43 -1.82 -2.60 -5.24
C ILE A 43 -2.58 -3.93 -5.20
N VAL A 44 -1.87 -5.01 -5.48
CA VAL A 44 -2.39 -6.38 -5.47
C VAL A 44 -2.01 -7.06 -4.15
N TYR A 45 -2.98 -7.70 -3.50
CA TYR A 45 -2.77 -8.42 -2.24
C TYR A 45 -3.70 -9.64 -2.14
N ASP A 46 -3.40 -10.56 -1.23
CA ASP A 46 -4.28 -11.69 -0.90
C ASP A 46 -5.30 -11.25 0.18
N PRO A 47 -6.60 -11.09 -0.15
CA PRO A 47 -7.60 -10.64 0.81
C PRO A 47 -7.83 -11.64 1.95
N ALA A 48 -7.56 -12.94 1.74
CA ALA A 48 -7.72 -13.95 2.78
C ALA A 48 -6.71 -13.73 3.91
N LYS A 49 -5.47 -13.31 3.58
CA LYS A 49 -4.43 -13.02 4.58
C LYS A 49 -4.70 -11.75 5.40
N LEU A 50 -5.46 -10.81 4.84
CA LEU A 50 -5.83 -9.55 5.49
C LEU A 50 -7.24 -9.58 6.12
N THR A 51 -7.94 -10.71 6.04
CA THR A 51 -9.29 -10.83 6.60
C THR A 51 -9.22 -10.67 8.13
N GLY A 52 -10.01 -9.75 8.67
CA GLY A 52 -10.05 -9.46 10.11
C GLY A 52 -8.90 -8.60 10.63
N CYS A 53 -7.95 -8.20 9.78
CA CYS A 53 -6.89 -7.27 10.11
C CYS A 53 -7.43 -5.84 10.22
N THR A 54 -7.38 -5.25 11.41
CA THR A 54 -7.61 -3.81 11.58
C THR A 54 -6.35 -3.10 12.06
N ILE A 55 -6.20 -1.85 11.65
CA ILE A 55 -5.05 -1.02 12.02
C ILE A 55 -5.52 0.39 12.40
N THR A 56 -4.74 1.02 13.28
CA THR A 56 -4.82 2.45 13.58
C THR A 56 -3.50 3.08 13.16
N ILE A 57 -3.53 3.98 12.18
CA ILE A 57 -2.35 4.60 11.59
C ILE A 57 -2.72 5.95 10.98
N THR A 58 -1.80 6.90 11.03
CA THR A 58 -1.90 8.19 10.36
C THR A 58 -0.65 8.36 9.52
N PHE A 59 -0.82 8.75 8.26
CA PHE A 59 0.29 9.13 7.38
C PHE A 59 0.31 10.66 7.24
N GLU A 60 1.45 11.27 7.54
CA GLU A 60 1.61 12.74 7.56
C GLU A 60 2.75 13.14 6.62
N ASP A 61 2.41 13.74 5.47
CA ASP A 61 3.36 14.17 4.42
C ASP A 61 4.30 13.07 3.86
N ASP A 62 4.06 11.81 4.23
CA ASP A 62 4.83 10.65 3.77
C ASP A 62 4.62 10.37 2.27
N SER A 63 5.68 9.92 1.60
CA SER A 63 5.58 9.36 0.25
C SER A 63 4.90 7.98 0.25
N LEU A 64 4.34 7.55 -0.88
CA LEU A 64 3.71 6.22 -1.02
C LEU A 64 4.58 5.09 -0.46
N PHE A 65 5.89 5.12 -0.76
CA PHE A 65 6.80 4.08 -0.31
C PHE A 65 7.03 4.12 1.20
N GLU A 66 7.15 5.31 1.80
CA GLU A 66 7.22 5.44 3.26
C GLU A 66 5.94 4.97 3.97
N GLN A 67 4.78 5.23 3.37
CA GLN A 67 3.50 4.74 3.87
C GLN A 67 3.41 3.21 3.79
N LEU A 68 3.83 2.62 2.67
CA LEU A 68 3.90 1.17 2.50
C LEU A 68 4.91 0.53 3.45
N ASP A 69 6.09 1.13 3.64
CA ASP A 69 7.10 0.69 4.62
C ASP A 69 6.56 0.71 6.04
N THR A 70 5.82 1.76 6.41
CA THR A 70 5.19 1.87 7.73
C THR A 70 4.11 0.81 7.91
N LEU A 71 3.27 0.60 6.89
CA LEU A 71 2.26 -0.45 6.89
C LEU A 71 2.89 -1.85 6.97
N CYS A 72 3.98 -2.09 6.25
CA CYS A 72 4.74 -3.33 6.27
C CYS A 72 5.30 -3.66 7.65
N LYS A 73 5.87 -2.67 8.34
CA LYS A 73 6.36 -2.83 9.73
C LYS A 73 5.24 -3.19 10.70
N ALA A 74 4.06 -2.59 10.54
CA ALA A 74 2.93 -2.82 11.43
C ALA A 74 2.28 -4.20 11.25
N LEU A 75 2.40 -4.80 10.06
CA LEU A 75 1.69 -6.02 9.68
C LEU A 75 2.61 -7.22 9.41
N ASP A 76 3.91 -7.09 9.71
CA ASP A 76 4.95 -8.05 9.32
C ASP A 76 4.78 -8.46 7.85
N ALA A 77 4.77 -7.46 6.98
CA ALA A 77 4.50 -7.58 5.56
C ALA A 77 5.68 -7.04 4.74
N LYS A 78 5.65 -7.29 3.43
CA LYS A 78 6.60 -6.80 2.44
C LYS A 78 5.85 -6.34 1.20
N TYR A 79 6.45 -5.44 0.44
CA TYR A 79 5.96 -5.10 -0.88
C TYR A 79 7.05 -5.22 -1.93
N GLU A 80 6.66 -5.57 -3.14
CA GLU A 80 7.53 -5.65 -4.30
C GLU A 80 6.91 -4.88 -5.48
N MET A 81 7.75 -4.20 -6.25
CA MET A 81 7.31 -3.57 -7.49
C MET A 81 7.38 -4.60 -8.63
N ALA A 82 6.24 -4.91 -9.21
CA ALA A 82 6.14 -5.79 -10.37
C ALA A 82 6.20 -5.00 -11.68
N ASN A 83 6.46 -5.73 -12.77
CA ASN A 83 6.38 -5.20 -14.13
C ASN A 83 4.98 -4.57 -14.37
N ASN A 84 4.92 -3.46 -15.12
CA ASN A 84 3.70 -2.70 -15.46
C ASN A 84 3.11 -1.80 -14.35
N ALA A 85 3.95 -1.31 -13.44
CA ALA A 85 3.56 -0.37 -12.38
C ALA A 85 2.50 -0.94 -11.41
N GLN A 86 2.68 -2.20 -11.03
CA GLN A 86 1.94 -2.87 -9.98
C GLN A 86 2.79 -3.00 -8.72
N ILE A 87 2.16 -2.87 -7.56
CA ILE A 87 2.76 -3.14 -6.26
C ILE A 87 2.11 -4.41 -5.73
N ILE A 88 2.93 -5.43 -5.46
CA ILE A 88 2.48 -6.66 -4.82
C ILE A 88 2.72 -6.50 -3.33
N PHE A 89 1.66 -6.48 -2.54
CA PHE A 89 1.71 -6.40 -1.08
C PHE A 89 1.46 -7.78 -0.49
N ASP A 90 2.51 -8.38 0.08
CA ASP A 90 2.46 -9.69 0.73
C ASP A 90 2.60 -9.55 2.24
N SER A 91 1.56 -9.93 2.98
CA SER A 91 1.55 -9.91 4.44
C SER A 91 1.50 -11.33 4.97
N ASN A 92 2.17 -11.57 6.10
CA ASN A 92 1.99 -12.81 6.89
C ASN A 92 0.63 -12.88 7.61
N GLY A 93 -0.21 -11.85 7.44
CA GLY A 93 -1.48 -11.66 8.11
C GLY A 93 -1.31 -11.10 9.52
N CYS A 94 -2.40 -10.61 10.11
CA CYS A 94 -2.38 -10.04 11.45
C CYS A 94 -2.47 -11.14 12.49
N LYS A 95 -1.39 -11.89 12.66
CA LYS A 95 -1.18 -12.61 13.91
C LYS A 95 -1.00 -11.55 14.97
N ALA A 96 -2.03 -11.35 15.78
CA ALA A 96 -2.08 -10.39 16.87
C ALA A 96 -0.71 -10.23 17.52
N GLY A 97 -0.08 -9.07 17.32
CA GLY A 97 1.14 -8.68 18.00
C GLY A 97 0.85 -8.59 19.50
N ARG A 98 0.97 -9.72 20.19
CA ARG A 98 1.42 -9.79 21.57
C ARG A 98 2.83 -10.35 21.50
N SER A 99 3.80 -9.46 21.67
CA SER A 99 4.91 -9.75 22.58
C SER A 99 5.33 -8.48 23.28
#